data_AF-A0A0R0A1X1-F1
#
_entry.id   AF-A0A0R0A1X1-F1
#
_cell.length_a   1.000
_cell.length_b   1.000
_cell.length_c   1.000
_cell.angle_alpha   90.00
_cell.angle_beta   90.00
_cell.angle_gamma   90.00
#
_symmetry.space_group_name_H-M   'P 1'
#
loop_
_entity.id
_entity.type
_entity.pdbx_description
1 polymer ?
#
loop_
_entity_poly.entity_id
_entity_poly.type
_entity_poly.pdbx_seq_one_letter_code
_entity_poly.pdbx_strand_id
1 'polypeptide(L)' 'MDDITRQSHVRVIKSLVRAYRQFGFQLLVDQATVGVAGIDDLSDDDLIALHRDLERGRECLADGITFDEAGLIRSRYA' A
#
# COMPACT_ATOMS: atom_id res chain seq x y z
N MET A 1 -17.74 2.33 -0.77
CA MET A 1 -17.18 3.43 -1.60
C MET A 1 -17.88 3.40 -2.95
N ASP A 2 -18.08 4.53 -3.63
CA ASP A 2 -18.60 4.49 -5.01
C ASP A 2 -17.51 4.08 -6.02
N ASP A 3 -17.91 3.63 -7.20
CA ASP A 3 -17.00 3.10 -8.23
C ASP A 3 -15.96 4.14 -8.69
N ILE A 4 -16.35 5.41 -8.77
CA ILE A 4 -15.45 6.49 -9.22
C ILE A 4 -14.34 6.69 -8.20
N THR A 5 -14.72 6.73 -6.92
CA THR A 5 -13.78 6.89 -5.80
C THR A 5 -12.87 5.67 -5.72
N ARG A 6 -13.42 4.45 -5.87
CA ARG A 6 -12.63 3.21 -5.89
C ARG A 6 -11.58 3.22 -7.01
N GLN A 7 -11.98 3.57 -8.23
CA GLN A 7 -11.05 3.67 -9.37
C GLN A 7 -9.98 4.74 -9.15
N SER A 8 -10.33 5.84 -8.47
CA SER A 8 -9.37 6.87 -8.09
C SER A 8 -8.30 6.31 -7.14
N HIS A 9 -8.70 5.59 -6.09
CA HIS A 9 -7.77 4.90 -5.18
C HIS A 9 -6.82 3.95 -5.92
N VAL A 10 -7.38 3.08 -6.77
CA VAL A 10 -6.57 2.14 -7.57
C VAL A 10 -5.54 2.88 -8.43
N ARG A 11 -5.93 3.98 -9.07
CA ARG A 11 -5.03 4.78 -9.92
C ARG A 11 -3.88 5.38 -9.11
N VAL A 12 -4.18 5.96 -7.95
CA VAL A 12 -3.16 6.56 -7.08
C VAL A 12 -2.22 5.50 -6.55
N ILE A 13 -2.74 4.38 -6.03
CA ILE A 13 -1.94 3.24 -5.56
C ILE A 13 -0.97 2.78 -6.66
N LYS A 14 -1.46 2.50 -7.87
CA LYS A 14 -0.62 2.07 -9.00
C LYS A 14 0.45 3.11 -9.35
N SER A 15 0.13 4.41 -9.25
CA SER A 15 1.08 5.51 -9.47
C SER A 15 2.18 5.54 -8.40
N LEU A 16 1.81 5.44 -7.11
CA LEU A 16 2.76 5.43 -5.99
C LEU A 16 3.71 4.24 -6.08
N VAL A 17 3.17 3.04 -6.29
CA VAL A 17 3.98 1.81 -6.41
C VAL A 17 4.98 1.91 -7.55
N ARG A 18 4.57 2.50 -8.68
CA ARG A 18 5.48 2.74 -9.80
C ARG A 18 6.57 3.76 -9.47
N ALA A 19 6.21 4.88 -8.83
CA ALA A 19 7.15 5.96 -8.52
C ALA A 19 8.20 5.55 -7.47
N TYR A 20 7.80 4.71 -6.52
CA TYR A 20 8.62 4.28 -5.39
C TYR A 20 9.05 2.81 -5.47
N ARG A 21 9.11 2.25 -6.69
CA ARG A 21 9.39 0.82 -6.92
C ARG A 21 10.71 0.36 -6.28
N GLN A 22 11.75 1.19 -6.34
CA GLN A 22 13.06 0.91 -5.77
C GLN A 22 13.12 1.02 -4.23
N PHE A 23 12.05 1.50 -3.59
CA PHE A 23 11.98 1.73 -2.15
C PHE A 23 11.05 0.76 -1.43
N GLY A 24 10.77 -0.41 -2.02
CA GLY A 24 10.02 -1.48 -1.36
C GLY A 24 8.51 -1.30 -1.30
N PHE A 25 7.92 -0.31 -1.99
CA PHE A 25 6.46 -0.11 -2.03
C PHE A 25 5.68 -1.34 -2.53
N GLN A 26 6.33 -2.16 -3.37
CA GLN A 26 5.75 -3.43 -3.80
C GLN A 26 5.47 -4.38 -2.62
N LEU A 27 6.28 -4.35 -1.55
CA LEU A 27 6.07 -5.20 -0.37
C LEU A 27 4.75 -4.87 0.34
N LEU A 28 4.37 -3.58 0.37
CA LEU A 28 3.10 -3.15 0.97
C LEU A 28 1.90 -3.64 0.15
N VAL A 29 2.04 -3.62 -1.19
CA VAL A 29 1.03 -4.20 -2.10
C VAL A 29 0.93 -5.70 -1.86
N ASP A 30 2.05 -6.41 -1.91
CA ASP A 30 2.09 -7.87 -1.78
C ASP A 30 1.44 -8.30 -0.45
N GLN A 31 1.71 -7.58 0.64
CA GLN A 31 1.09 -7.79 1.95
C GLN A 31 -0.44 -7.58 1.94
N ALA A 32 -0.90 -6.50 1.30
CA ALA A 32 -2.33 -6.19 1.21
C ALA A 32 -3.06 -7.20 0.31
N THR A 33 -2.42 -7.69 -0.74
CA THR A 33 -3.03 -8.60 -1.71
C THR A 33 -2.90 -10.08 -1.35
N VAL A 34 -2.36 -10.45 -0.19
CA VAL A 34 -2.29 -11.87 0.19
C VAL A 34 -3.70 -12.45 0.28
N GLY A 35 -3.96 -13.48 -0.53
CA GLY A 35 -5.25 -14.16 -0.59
C GLY A 35 -6.21 -13.65 -1.67
N VAL A 36 -5.82 -12.62 -2.43
CA VAL A 36 -6.56 -12.11 -3.61
C VAL A 36 -5.65 -12.02 -4.83
N ALA A 37 -6.19 -11.87 -6.05
CA ALA A 37 -5.35 -11.88 -7.25
C ALA A 37 -4.61 -10.55 -7.49
N GLY A 38 -5.08 -9.46 -6.90
CA GLY A 38 -4.38 -8.17 -6.95
C GLY A 38 -5.18 -7.03 -6.32
N ILE A 39 -4.70 -5.80 -6.54
CA ILE A 39 -5.27 -4.57 -5.97
C ILE A 39 -6.75 -4.40 -6.32
N ASP A 40 -7.13 -4.77 -7.54
CA ASP A 40 -8.50 -4.58 -8.05
C ASP A 40 -9.53 -5.47 -7.30
N ASP A 41 -9.08 -6.54 -6.63
CA ASP A 41 -9.91 -7.49 -5.86
C ASP A 41 -9.95 -7.18 -4.35
N LEU A 42 -9.24 -6.15 -3.88
CA LEU A 42 -9.26 -5.76 -2.47
C LEU A 42 -10.65 -5.27 -2.05
N SER A 43 -11.04 -5.53 -0.80
CA SER A 43 -12.20 -4.85 -0.22
C SER A 43 -11.98 -3.33 -0.23
N ASP A 44 -13.05 -2.53 -0.13
CA ASP A 44 -12.91 -1.08 -0.03
C ASP A 44 -12.04 -0.67 1.17
N ASP A 45 -12.20 -1.35 2.30
CA ASP A 45 -11.45 -1.08 3.52
C ASP A 45 -9.96 -1.42 3.34
N ASP A 46 -9.65 -2.56 2.73
CA ASP A 46 -8.25 -2.96 2.45
C ASP A 46 -7.60 -2.04 1.41
N LEU A 47 -8.36 -1.57 0.41
CA LEU A 47 -7.87 -0.63 -0.59
C LEU A 47 -7.56 0.74 0.04
N ILE A 48 -8.41 1.21 0.96
CA ILE A 48 -8.17 2.44 1.72
C ILE A 48 -6.96 2.26 2.66
N ALA A 49 -6.85 1.12 3.33
CA ALA A 49 -5.72 0.80 4.20
C ALA A 49 -4.40 0.80 3.40
N LEU A 50 -4.35 0.11 2.25
CA LEU A 50 -3.19 0.11 1.37
C LEU A 50 -2.82 1.51 0.89
N HIS A 51 -3.80 2.34 0.49
CA HIS A 51 -3.52 3.72 0.10
C HIS A 51 -2.87 4.50 1.25
N ARG A 52 -3.41 4.39 2.48
CA ARG A 52 -2.84 5.04 3.66
C ARG A 52 -1.44 4.55 3.99
N ASP A 53 -1.20 3.24 3.91
CA ASP A 53 0.11 2.64 4.15
C ASP A 53 1.15 3.15 3.14
N LEU A 54 0.77 3.31 1.87
CA LEU A 54 1.64 3.86 0.83
C LEU A 54 1.94 5.34 1.04
N GLU A 55 0.96 6.16 1.39
CA GLU A 55 1.19 7.57 1.73
C GLU A 55 2.11 7.70 2.95
N ARG A 56 1.86 6.88 4.00
CA ARG A 56 2.73 6.82 5.17
C ARG A 56 4.14 6.37 4.81
N GLY A 57 4.29 5.41 3.89
CA GLY A 57 5.58 4.98 3.37
C GLY A 57 6.36 6.12 2.72
N ARG A 58 5.70 7.07 2.05
CA ARG A 58 6.37 8.24 1.45
C ARG A 58 6.93 9.17 2.51
N GLU A 59 6.16 9.41 3.57
CA GLU A 59 6.59 10.21 4.73
C GLU A 59 7.80 9.55 5.39
N CYS A 60 7.76 8.24 5.63
CA CYS A 60 8.87 7.49 6.21
C CYS A 60 10.17 7.61 5.39
N LEU A 61 10.07 7.54 4.05
CA LEU A 61 11.24 7.74 3.19
C LEU A 61 11.83 9.15 3.29
N ALA A 62 10.99 10.17 3.43
CA ALA A 62 11.44 11.55 3.62
C ALA A 62 12.16 11.72 4.98
N ASP A 63 11.69 11.01 6.00
CA ASP A 63 12.23 11.04 7.36
C ASP A 63 13.40 10.05 7.59
N GLY A 64 13.75 9.24 6.59
CA GLY A 64 14.78 8.20 6.70
C GLY A 64 14.41 7.01 7.59
N ILE A 65 13.11 6.82 7.85
CA ILE A 65 12.55 5.74 8.68
C ILE A 65 12.24 4.53 7.81
N THR A 66 12.63 3.34 8.24
CA THR A 66 12.32 2.09 7.52
C THR A 66 10.86 1.66 7.71
N PHE A 67 10.33 0.81 6.81
CA PHE A 67 8.94 0.34 6.94
C PHE A 67 8.68 -0.54 8.16
N ASP A 68 9.68 -1.30 8.61
CA ASP A 68 9.61 -2.08 9.84
C ASP A 68 9.52 -1.16 11.08
N GLU A 69 10.36 -0.14 11.16
CA GLU A 69 10.31 0.86 12.25
C GLU A 69 9.00 1.64 12.27
N ALA A 70 8.42 1.90 11.10
CA ALA A 70 7.12 2.54 10.95
C ALA A 70 5.93 1.62 11.24
N GLY A 71 6.16 0.31 11.44
CA GLY A 71 5.10 -0.68 11.65
C GLY A 71 4.25 -0.96 10.40
N LEU A 72 4.75 -0.64 9.20
CA LEU A 72 4.05 -0.87 7.93
C LEU A 72 4.18 -2.33 7.47
N ILE A 73 5.27 -3.02 7.84
CA ILE A 73 5.43 -4.45 7.61
C ILE A 73 4.82 -5.22 8.77
N ARG A 74 3.85 -6.09 8.47
CA ARG A 74 3.18 -6.94 9.46
C ARG A 74 3.99 -8.23 9.61
N SER A 75 4.57 -8.46 10.79
CA SER A 75 5.12 -9.77 11.13
C SER A 75 3.97 -10.77 11.29
N ARG A 76 3.79 -11.67 10.31
CA ARG A 76 2.75 -12.71 10.32
C ARG A 76 3.13 -13.96 11.13
N TYR A 77 4.28 -13.97 11.80
CA TYR A 77 4.80 -15.09 12.59
C TYR A 77 5.41 -14.68 13.94
N ALA A 78 4.90 -13.61 14.57
CA ALA A 78 5.24 -13.25 15.94
C ALA A 78 4.29 -13.92 16.94
#